data_AF-A0A351U310-F1
#
_entry.id   AF-A0A351U310-F1
#
_cell.length_a   1.000
_cell.length_b   1.000
_cell.length_c   1.000
_cell.angle_alpha   90.00
_cell.angle_beta   90.00
_cell.angle_gamma   90.00
#
_symmetry.space_group_name_H-M   'P 1'
#
loop_
_entity.id
_entity.type
_entity.pdbx_description
1 polymer ?
#
loop_
_entity_poly.entity_id
_entity_poly.type
_entity_poly.pdbx_seq_one_letter_code
_entity_poly.pdbx_strand_id
1 'polypeptide(L)'
;MVEKEKKYSVWYDDMDGKDYPIVGKKNANLGEMIKAGIPVSPGFAVTVYANDQFLILSGIKTEIEKQLSALGQVTFETTKEASTLAMGLIEGAVMPTPIEDDILSNYHTLCERSGVGACPVAVRSSGAISMPGQMETYLNICGEKDLISYIKKCWASAYNVEAIMYRMNKGMPFLFNIGVGIPKMVNSRVSGIIFTINPINGDPSKISVDASYGLGEAVVSGLVTPDTYLVDKVTFDVIKTVIGSKATQCVYRDNGSDIVQRDVSDDRRKVPCLSADEIKEIARIGKLIEDYYGQAYDIEFGVDADFPFPRNIIILQVRPESVWSKKEVEAKVAKAKDPMERILGQLLTGVKLR
;
A
#
# COMPACT_ATOMS: atom_id res chain seq x y z
N MET A 1 -14.97 -27.67 -7.17
CA MET A 1 -14.56 -26.30 -6.78
C MET A 1 -13.47 -25.87 -7.74
N VAL A 2 -13.53 -24.67 -8.30
CA VAL A 2 -12.46 -24.15 -9.17
C VAL A 2 -11.22 -23.88 -8.33
N GLU A 3 -10.05 -24.31 -8.78
CA GLU A 3 -8.76 -24.00 -8.14
C GLU A 3 -8.58 -22.49 -8.05
N LYS A 4 -8.05 -22.00 -6.92
CA LYS A 4 -7.87 -20.56 -6.66
C LYS A 4 -7.08 -19.84 -7.75
N GLU A 5 -6.13 -20.55 -8.37
CA GLU A 5 -5.29 -20.08 -9.47
C GLU A 5 -6.05 -19.77 -10.77
N LYS A 6 -7.26 -20.34 -10.93
CA LYS A 6 -8.12 -20.16 -12.11
C LYS A 6 -9.35 -19.28 -11.82
N LYS A 7 -9.38 -18.60 -10.67
CA LYS A 7 -10.43 -17.62 -10.36
C LYS A 7 -10.07 -16.27 -10.99
N TYR A 8 -11.09 -15.52 -11.43
CA TYR A 8 -10.87 -14.15 -11.92
C TYR A 8 -10.65 -13.16 -10.78
N SER A 9 -11.23 -13.40 -9.61
CA SER A 9 -10.98 -12.62 -8.42
C SER A 9 -10.93 -13.45 -7.14
N VAL A 10 -10.34 -12.88 -6.09
CA VAL A 10 -10.17 -13.49 -4.77
C VAL A 10 -10.38 -12.42 -3.69
N TRP A 11 -11.20 -12.71 -2.68
CA TRP A 11 -11.41 -11.81 -1.54
C TRP A 11 -10.17 -11.71 -0.65
N TYR A 12 -10.02 -10.56 0.00
CA TYR A 12 -8.87 -10.32 0.87
C TYR A 12 -8.83 -11.28 2.07
N ASP A 13 -10.00 -11.63 2.61
CA ASP A 13 -10.14 -12.60 3.70
C ASP A 13 -9.76 -14.04 3.30
N ASP A 14 -9.79 -14.34 1.99
CA ASP A 14 -9.52 -15.66 1.43
C ASP A 14 -8.06 -15.84 0.98
N MET A 15 -7.19 -14.83 1.19
CA MET A 15 -5.79 -14.87 0.74
C MET A 15 -4.76 -14.64 1.85
N ASP A 16 -3.51 -15.01 1.57
CA ASP A 16 -2.34 -14.76 2.41
C ASP A 16 -1.09 -14.44 1.58
N GLY A 17 0.03 -14.24 2.28
CA GLY A 17 1.31 -13.91 1.65
C GLY A 17 1.79 -14.90 0.60
N LYS A 18 1.35 -16.17 0.62
CA LYS A 18 1.75 -17.19 -0.36
C LYS A 18 1.01 -17.06 -1.69
N ASP A 19 -0.10 -16.33 -1.72
CA ASP A 19 -0.89 -16.11 -2.94
C ASP A 19 -0.30 -15.03 -3.87
N TYR A 20 0.88 -14.48 -3.55
CA TYR A 20 1.53 -13.47 -4.38
C TYR A 20 1.70 -13.84 -5.86
N PRO A 21 1.85 -15.14 -6.28
CA PRO A 21 1.86 -15.49 -7.70
C PRO A 21 0.49 -15.31 -8.38
N ILE A 22 -0.60 -15.39 -7.61
CA ILE A 22 -1.98 -15.34 -8.11
C ILE A 22 -2.49 -13.89 -8.17
N VAL A 23 -2.16 -13.07 -7.18
CA VAL A 23 -2.73 -11.70 -7.01
C VAL A 23 -1.69 -10.58 -6.99
N GLY A 24 -0.40 -10.92 -7.05
CA GLY A 24 0.71 -10.00 -6.86
C GLY A 24 1.01 -9.69 -5.39
N LYS A 25 2.19 -9.12 -5.13
CA LYS A 25 2.73 -8.97 -3.78
C LYS A 25 1.92 -8.02 -2.89
N LYS A 26 1.42 -6.90 -3.43
CA LYS A 26 0.69 -5.91 -2.64
C LYS A 26 -0.63 -6.50 -2.12
N ASN A 27 -1.37 -7.18 -2.99
CA ASN A 27 -2.62 -7.84 -2.64
C ASN A 27 -2.40 -8.98 -1.63
N ALA A 28 -1.46 -9.89 -1.90
CA ALA A 28 -1.16 -10.99 -0.98
C ALA A 28 -0.80 -10.48 0.43
N ASN A 29 -0.05 -9.37 0.51
CA ASN A 29 0.28 -8.74 1.78
C ASN A 29 -0.94 -8.14 2.50
N LEU A 30 -1.96 -7.65 1.78
CA LEU A 30 -3.22 -7.18 2.40
C LEU A 30 -3.96 -8.34 3.08
N GLY A 31 -4.06 -9.50 2.44
CA GLY A 31 -4.69 -10.67 3.08
C GLY A 31 -3.86 -11.25 4.23
N GLU A 32 -2.53 -11.25 4.10
CA GLU A 32 -1.63 -11.60 5.21
C GLU A 32 -1.89 -10.73 6.44
N MET A 33 -2.02 -9.42 6.25
CA MET A 33 -2.33 -8.48 7.32
C MET A 33 -3.69 -8.76 7.97
N ILE A 34 -4.73 -9.06 7.18
CA ILE A 34 -6.05 -9.43 7.70
C ILE A 34 -5.96 -10.70 8.55
N LYS A 35 -5.24 -11.74 8.09
CA LYS A 35 -5.03 -12.97 8.86
C LYS A 35 -4.28 -12.72 10.17
N ALA A 36 -3.36 -11.75 10.18
CA ALA A 36 -2.64 -11.31 11.37
C ALA A 36 -3.49 -10.44 12.32
N GLY A 37 -4.75 -10.13 11.98
CA GLY A 37 -5.64 -9.30 12.78
C GLY A 37 -5.34 -7.80 12.68
N ILE A 38 -4.56 -7.37 11.68
CA ILE A 38 -4.29 -5.95 11.40
C ILE A 38 -5.54 -5.36 10.72
N PRO A 39 -6.02 -4.17 11.14
CA PRO A 39 -7.24 -3.58 10.59
C PRO A 39 -6.98 -3.06 9.18
N VAL A 40 -7.45 -3.77 8.16
CA VAL A 40 -7.33 -3.40 6.75
C VAL A 40 -8.72 -3.25 6.15
N SER A 41 -8.89 -2.34 5.18
CA SER A 41 -10.16 -2.22 4.46
C SER A 41 -10.57 -3.54 3.79
N PRO A 42 -11.87 -3.89 3.80
CA PRO A 42 -12.36 -5.02 3.02
C PRO A 42 -12.16 -4.74 1.53
N GLY A 43 -12.03 -5.81 0.75
CA GLY A 43 -11.82 -5.72 -0.69
C GLY A 43 -11.56 -7.07 -1.32
N PHE A 44 -11.30 -7.04 -2.62
CA PHE A 44 -10.92 -8.20 -3.40
C PHE A 44 -9.83 -7.86 -4.40
N ALA A 45 -9.12 -8.87 -4.88
CA ALA A 45 -8.09 -8.76 -5.90
C ALA A 45 -8.57 -9.41 -7.19
N VAL A 46 -8.45 -8.69 -8.30
CA VAL A 46 -8.51 -9.26 -9.64
C VAL A 46 -7.17 -9.96 -9.91
N THR A 47 -7.22 -11.22 -10.31
CA THR A 47 -6.03 -12.10 -10.37
C THR A 47 -5.17 -11.83 -11.60
N VAL A 48 -3.93 -12.32 -11.55
CA VAL A 48 -3.03 -12.41 -12.71
C VAL A 48 -3.65 -13.30 -13.81
N TYR A 49 -4.42 -14.33 -13.43
CA TYR A 49 -5.16 -15.18 -14.35
C TYR A 49 -6.25 -14.41 -15.10
N ALA A 50 -7.00 -13.52 -14.44
CA ALA A 50 -7.98 -12.67 -15.11
C ALA A 50 -7.34 -11.78 -16.17
N ASN A 51 -6.16 -11.21 -15.89
CA ASN A 51 -5.41 -10.42 -16.87
C ASN A 51 -4.99 -11.28 -18.08
N ASP A 52 -4.45 -12.47 -17.84
CA ASP A 52 -4.09 -13.41 -18.92
C ASP A 52 -5.30 -13.78 -19.80
N GLN A 53 -6.41 -14.13 -19.17
CA GLN A 53 -7.64 -14.49 -19.88
C GLN A 53 -8.25 -13.29 -20.61
N PHE A 54 -8.15 -12.08 -20.05
CA PHE A 54 -8.54 -10.86 -20.74
C PHE A 54 -7.75 -10.69 -22.04
N LEU A 55 -6.41 -10.82 -22.01
CA LEU A 55 -5.56 -10.70 -23.19
C LEU A 55 -5.85 -11.78 -24.25
N ILE A 56 -6.19 -13.01 -23.82
CA ILE A 56 -6.51 -14.13 -24.71
C ILE A 56 -7.90 -13.93 -25.35
N LEU A 57 -8.93 -13.73 -24.55
CA LEU A 57 -10.33 -13.70 -25.01
C LEU A 57 -10.64 -12.45 -25.84
N SER A 58 -9.91 -11.36 -25.63
CA SER A 58 -10.01 -10.13 -26.45
C SER A 58 -9.19 -10.19 -27.74
N GLY A 59 -8.36 -11.23 -27.94
CA GLY A 59 -7.45 -11.34 -29.08
C GLY A 59 -6.23 -10.42 -29.02
N ILE A 60 -6.07 -9.61 -27.97
CA ILE A 60 -4.95 -8.69 -27.79
C ILE A 60 -3.61 -9.43 -27.78
N LYS A 61 -3.55 -10.58 -27.10
CA LYS A 61 -2.32 -11.39 -27.01
C LYS A 61 -1.77 -11.72 -28.40
N THR A 62 -2.64 -12.21 -29.28
CA THR A 62 -2.29 -12.58 -30.65
C THR A 62 -1.85 -11.36 -31.47
N GLU A 63 -2.54 -10.22 -31.31
CA GLU A 63 -2.17 -9.00 -32.02
C GLU A 63 -0.81 -8.45 -31.55
N ILE A 64 -0.55 -8.43 -30.23
CA ILE A 64 0.74 -8.02 -29.68
C ILE A 64 1.87 -8.94 -30.20
N GLU A 65 1.70 -10.26 -30.13
CA GLU A 65 2.71 -11.23 -30.60
C GLU A 65 3.02 -11.07 -32.09
N LYS A 66 1.99 -10.84 -32.92
CA LYS A 66 2.14 -10.59 -34.36
C LYS A 66 2.93 -9.32 -34.64
N GLN A 67 2.61 -8.23 -33.95
CA GLN A 67 3.26 -6.92 -34.15
C GLN A 67 4.70 -6.93 -33.64
N LEU A 68 4.98 -7.58 -32.50
CA LEU A 68 6.34 -7.76 -32.00
C LEU A 68 7.21 -8.59 -32.96
N SER A 69 6.63 -9.62 -33.57
CA SER A 69 7.33 -10.42 -34.58
C SER A 69 7.72 -9.58 -35.81
N ALA A 70 6.92 -8.57 -36.16
CA ALA A 70 7.21 -7.64 -37.26
C ALA A 70 8.24 -6.56 -36.87
N LEU A 71 8.23 -6.10 -35.61
CA LEU A 71 9.15 -5.09 -35.08
C LEU A 71 10.57 -5.61 -34.84
N GLY A 72 10.77 -6.92 -34.70
CA GLY A 72 12.06 -7.51 -34.37
C GLY A 72 12.43 -7.34 -32.89
N GLN A 73 13.72 -7.14 -32.59
CA GLN A 73 14.15 -6.91 -31.20
C GLN A 73 13.66 -5.54 -30.73
N VAL A 74 12.93 -5.50 -29.61
CA VAL A 74 12.49 -4.25 -29.00
C VAL A 74 13.73 -3.48 -28.51
N THR A 75 14.04 -2.36 -29.18
CA THR A 75 15.11 -1.43 -28.81
C THR A 75 14.51 -0.21 -28.09
N PHE A 76 15.35 0.70 -27.62
CA PHE A 76 14.89 1.96 -27.01
C PHE A 76 13.97 2.75 -27.96
N GLU A 77 14.31 2.77 -29.23
CA GLU A 77 13.58 3.48 -30.29
C GLU A 77 12.21 2.85 -30.56
N THR A 78 12.11 1.51 -30.59
CA THR A 78 10.83 0.81 -30.87
C THR A 78 9.97 0.60 -29.63
N THR A 79 10.53 0.78 -28.42
CA THR A 79 9.78 0.60 -27.16
C THR A 79 8.60 1.57 -27.04
N LYS A 80 8.76 2.82 -27.52
CA LYS A 80 7.68 3.81 -27.44
C LYS A 80 6.47 3.41 -28.30
N GLU A 81 6.72 2.89 -29.50
CA GLU A 81 5.68 2.41 -30.41
C GLU A 81 5.00 1.18 -29.84
N ALA A 82 5.77 0.21 -29.35
CA ALA A 82 5.25 -1.00 -28.70
C ALA A 82 4.41 -0.68 -27.45
N SER A 83 4.84 0.30 -26.65
CA SER A 83 4.11 0.80 -25.48
C SER A 83 2.76 1.41 -25.88
N THR A 84 2.78 2.35 -26.83
CA THR A 84 1.57 3.03 -27.30
C THR A 84 0.55 2.03 -27.87
N LEU A 85 1.03 1.06 -28.65
CA LEU A 85 0.21 -0.01 -29.22
C LEU A 85 -0.42 -0.88 -28.12
N ALA A 86 0.39 -1.46 -27.24
CA ALA A 86 -0.09 -2.40 -26.23
C ALA A 86 -1.08 -1.72 -25.26
N MET A 87 -0.77 -0.51 -24.80
CA MET A 87 -1.66 0.26 -23.94
C MET A 87 -2.98 0.60 -24.65
N GLY A 88 -2.92 1.07 -25.90
CA GLY A 88 -4.12 1.38 -26.69
C GLY A 88 -5.02 0.17 -26.93
N LEU A 89 -4.44 -1.00 -27.21
CA LEU A 89 -5.20 -2.26 -27.36
C LEU A 89 -5.90 -2.66 -26.06
N ILE A 90 -5.19 -2.59 -24.93
CA ILE A 90 -5.73 -2.98 -23.62
C ILE A 90 -6.83 -2.02 -23.17
N GLU A 91 -6.59 -0.71 -23.24
CA GLU A 91 -7.57 0.29 -22.80
C GLU A 91 -8.80 0.33 -23.72
N GLY A 92 -8.61 0.13 -25.03
CA GLY A 92 -9.66 0.16 -26.03
C GLY A 92 -10.53 -1.11 -26.12
N ALA A 93 -10.06 -2.24 -25.60
CA ALA A 93 -10.80 -3.50 -25.69
C ALA A 93 -12.04 -3.56 -24.78
N VAL A 94 -13.04 -4.30 -25.22
CA VAL A 94 -14.22 -4.64 -24.41
C VAL A 94 -13.84 -5.73 -23.41
N MET A 95 -14.30 -5.60 -22.16
CA MET A 95 -14.07 -6.63 -21.14
C MET A 95 -14.87 -7.89 -21.52
N PRO A 96 -14.26 -9.08 -21.57
CA PRO A 96 -15.01 -10.31 -21.78
C PRO A 96 -16.04 -10.54 -20.66
N THR A 97 -17.28 -10.88 -21.03
CA THR A 97 -18.41 -11.03 -20.10
C THR A 97 -18.12 -11.90 -18.88
N PRO A 98 -17.46 -13.08 -18.99
CA PRO A 98 -17.17 -13.90 -17.80
C PRO A 98 -16.26 -13.22 -16.76
N ILE A 99 -15.38 -12.32 -17.21
CA ILE A 99 -14.47 -11.57 -16.35
C ILE A 99 -15.20 -10.36 -15.75
N GLU A 100 -15.97 -9.66 -16.57
CA GLU A 100 -16.77 -8.51 -16.14
C GLU A 100 -17.80 -8.91 -15.07
N ASP A 101 -18.56 -9.97 -15.31
CA ASP A 101 -19.59 -10.46 -14.37
C ASP A 101 -18.99 -10.84 -13.02
N ASP A 102 -17.83 -11.52 -13.00
CA ASP A 102 -17.15 -11.89 -11.75
C ASP A 102 -16.68 -10.65 -10.97
N ILE A 103 -16.08 -9.67 -11.64
CA ILE A 103 -15.61 -8.43 -11.01
C ILE A 103 -16.79 -7.64 -10.46
N LEU A 104 -17.85 -7.44 -11.25
CA LEU A 104 -19.01 -6.65 -10.85
C LEU A 104 -19.80 -7.32 -9.72
N SER A 105 -19.95 -8.64 -9.75
CA SER A 105 -20.57 -9.40 -8.65
C SER A 105 -19.84 -9.19 -7.32
N ASN A 106 -18.50 -9.21 -7.33
CA ASN A 106 -17.73 -8.95 -6.12
C ASN A 106 -17.76 -7.48 -5.69
N TYR A 107 -17.80 -6.55 -6.64
CA TYR A 107 -18.00 -5.13 -6.35
C TYR A 107 -19.36 -4.85 -5.70
N HIS A 108 -20.44 -5.44 -6.21
CA HIS A 108 -21.78 -5.32 -5.60
C HIS A 108 -21.81 -5.92 -4.20
N THR A 109 -21.19 -7.08 -4.00
CA THR A 109 -21.05 -7.69 -2.68
C THR A 109 -20.27 -6.78 -1.72
N LEU A 110 -19.22 -6.11 -2.18
CA LEU A 110 -18.46 -5.13 -1.38
C LEU A 110 -19.33 -3.93 -0.99
N CYS A 111 -20.13 -3.43 -1.93
CA CYS A 111 -21.09 -2.34 -1.68
C CYS A 111 -22.12 -2.74 -0.61
N GLU A 112 -22.70 -3.93 -0.72
CA GLU A 112 -23.65 -4.49 0.25
C GLU A 112 -23.02 -4.62 1.64
N ARG A 113 -21.84 -5.24 1.75
CA ARG A 113 -21.09 -5.39 3.01
C ARG A 113 -20.76 -4.04 3.65
N SER A 114 -20.62 -3.00 2.84
CA SER A 114 -20.28 -1.64 3.28
C SER A 114 -21.51 -0.77 3.56
N GLY A 115 -22.72 -1.26 3.27
CA GLY A 115 -23.97 -0.53 3.48
C GLY A 115 -24.14 0.70 2.59
N VAL A 116 -23.47 0.76 1.44
CA VAL A 116 -23.50 1.91 0.51
C VAL A 116 -23.88 1.46 -0.90
N GLY A 117 -24.64 2.28 -1.63
CA GLY A 117 -25.11 1.92 -2.97
C GLY A 117 -24.01 1.82 -4.02
N ALA A 118 -23.02 2.71 -3.96
CA ALA A 118 -21.83 2.69 -4.79
C ALA A 118 -20.60 2.94 -3.90
N CYS A 119 -19.89 1.88 -3.54
CA CYS A 119 -18.73 1.96 -2.67
C CYS A 119 -17.57 2.62 -3.43
N PRO A 120 -16.97 3.70 -2.90
CA PRO A 120 -15.70 4.19 -3.41
C PRO A 120 -14.62 3.15 -3.16
N VAL A 121 -13.87 2.80 -4.20
CA VAL A 121 -12.75 1.84 -4.13
C VAL A 121 -11.46 2.46 -4.66
N ALA A 122 -10.32 1.95 -4.20
CA ALA A 122 -9.06 2.19 -4.90
C ALA A 122 -8.89 1.12 -5.96
N VAL A 123 -8.22 1.45 -7.06
CA VAL A 123 -7.80 0.49 -8.08
C VAL A 123 -6.28 0.52 -8.14
N ARG A 124 -5.64 -0.54 -7.65
CA ARG A 124 -4.19 -0.57 -7.37
C ARG A 124 -3.50 -1.70 -8.12
N SER A 125 -2.50 -1.35 -8.93
CA SER A 125 -1.66 -2.34 -9.62
C SER A 125 -0.83 -3.19 -8.64
N SER A 126 -0.80 -4.51 -8.85
CA SER A 126 -0.11 -5.49 -8.00
C SER A 126 0.58 -6.56 -8.84
N GLY A 127 1.89 -6.39 -9.11
CA GLY A 127 2.72 -7.38 -9.77
C GLY A 127 3.30 -8.43 -8.80
N ALA A 128 3.60 -9.63 -9.30
CA ALA A 128 4.38 -10.63 -8.57
C ALA A 128 5.86 -10.19 -8.39
N ILE A 129 6.35 -9.34 -9.30
CA ILE A 129 7.66 -8.70 -9.25
C ILE A 129 7.43 -7.19 -9.24
N SER A 130 8.19 -6.46 -8.43
CA SER A 130 8.14 -5.00 -8.39
C SER A 130 8.96 -4.42 -9.53
N MET A 131 8.37 -3.54 -10.36
CA MET A 131 9.08 -2.86 -11.45
C MET A 131 8.92 -1.33 -11.34
N PRO A 132 9.88 -0.55 -11.86
CA PRO A 132 9.69 0.88 -12.09
C PRO A 132 8.44 1.14 -12.95
N GLY A 133 7.71 2.22 -12.66
CA GLY A 133 6.49 2.55 -13.38
C GLY A 133 5.27 1.64 -13.11
N GLN A 134 5.38 0.59 -12.29
CA GLN A 134 4.26 -0.28 -11.89
C GLN A 134 3.56 0.18 -10.60
N MET A 135 3.23 1.47 -10.53
CA MET A 135 2.62 2.07 -9.35
C MET A 135 1.35 2.86 -9.65
N GLU A 136 0.64 2.54 -10.73
CA GLU A 136 -0.67 3.13 -10.96
C GLU A 136 -1.62 2.75 -9.82
N THR A 137 -2.11 3.79 -9.17
CA THR A 137 -3.11 3.75 -8.10
C THR A 137 -4.13 4.82 -8.43
N TYR A 138 -5.38 4.41 -8.60
CA TYR A 138 -6.49 5.32 -8.81
C TYR A 138 -7.37 5.32 -7.57
N LEU A 139 -7.71 6.50 -7.08
CA LEU A 139 -8.43 6.68 -5.82
C LEU A 139 -9.86 7.16 -6.08
N ASN A 140 -10.77 6.82 -5.17
CA ASN A 140 -12.18 7.20 -5.25
C ASN A 140 -12.82 6.76 -6.58
N ILE A 141 -12.65 5.51 -6.98
CA ILE A 141 -13.32 4.96 -8.16
C ILE A 141 -14.71 4.48 -7.75
N CYS A 142 -15.74 4.98 -8.43
CA CYS A 142 -17.13 4.77 -8.07
C CYS A 142 -17.94 4.27 -9.25
N GLY A 143 -18.64 3.15 -9.06
CA GLY A 143 -19.53 2.57 -10.07
C GLY A 143 -18.82 1.62 -11.04
N GLU A 144 -19.64 0.80 -11.70
CA GLU A 144 -19.23 -0.35 -12.51
C GLU A 144 -18.36 0.06 -13.71
N LYS A 145 -18.84 1.05 -14.47
CA LYS A 145 -18.17 1.51 -15.69
C LYS A 145 -16.76 2.02 -15.42
N ASP A 146 -16.60 2.85 -14.40
CA ASP A 146 -15.30 3.41 -14.04
C ASP A 146 -14.40 2.30 -13.47
N LEU A 147 -14.92 1.42 -12.61
CA LEU A 147 -14.16 0.28 -12.10
C LEU A 147 -13.53 -0.55 -13.22
N ILE A 148 -14.32 -0.98 -14.21
CA ILE A 148 -13.83 -1.75 -15.36
C ILE A 148 -12.81 -0.95 -16.18
N SER A 149 -13.06 0.34 -16.41
CA SER A 149 -12.13 1.21 -17.13
C SER A 149 -10.77 1.33 -16.42
N TYR A 150 -10.77 1.56 -15.11
CA TYR A 150 -9.55 1.73 -14.32
C TYR A 150 -8.79 0.42 -14.10
N ILE A 151 -9.46 -0.74 -14.06
CA ILE A 151 -8.80 -2.06 -14.07
C ILE A 151 -7.99 -2.24 -15.36
N LYS A 152 -8.59 -1.91 -16.52
CA LYS A 152 -7.87 -1.97 -17.80
C LYS A 152 -6.69 -1.00 -17.84
N LYS A 153 -6.84 0.22 -17.29
CA LYS A 153 -5.71 1.17 -17.17
C LYS A 153 -4.59 0.61 -16.31
N CYS A 154 -4.88 -0.04 -15.19
CA CYS A 154 -3.86 -0.73 -14.40
C CYS A 154 -3.16 -1.83 -15.21
N TRP A 155 -3.89 -2.67 -15.94
CA TRP A 155 -3.26 -3.69 -16.80
C TRP A 155 -2.42 -3.07 -17.92
N ALA A 156 -2.90 -2.00 -18.55
CA ALA A 156 -2.17 -1.26 -19.58
C ALA A 156 -0.89 -0.64 -19.02
N SER A 157 -0.88 -0.18 -17.76
CA SER A 157 0.30 0.42 -17.15
C SER A 157 1.49 -0.52 -17.04
N ALA A 158 1.26 -1.84 -17.05
CA ALA A 158 2.34 -2.81 -17.17
C ALA A 158 3.12 -2.66 -18.49
N TYR A 159 2.57 -1.99 -19.50
CA TYR A 159 3.16 -1.79 -20.82
C TYR A 159 3.59 -0.34 -21.07
N ASN A 160 3.77 0.47 -20.01
CA ASN A 160 4.44 1.76 -20.18
C ASN A 160 5.91 1.57 -20.60
N VAL A 161 6.50 2.64 -21.16
CA VAL A 161 7.87 2.61 -21.71
C VAL A 161 8.89 2.12 -20.68
N GLU A 162 8.83 2.63 -19.45
CA GLU A 162 9.78 2.28 -18.38
C GLU A 162 9.68 0.81 -17.97
N ALA A 163 8.47 0.28 -17.84
CA ALA A 163 8.22 -1.11 -17.47
C ALA A 163 8.65 -2.07 -18.58
N ILE A 164 8.42 -1.72 -19.86
CA ILE A 164 8.91 -2.52 -20.99
C ILE A 164 10.44 -2.53 -21.01
N MET A 165 11.09 -1.36 -20.94
CA MET A 165 12.55 -1.27 -20.93
C MET A 165 13.15 -2.07 -19.77
N TYR A 166 12.57 -1.97 -18.58
CA TYR A 166 13.00 -2.75 -17.43
C TYR A 166 12.94 -4.26 -17.71
N ARG A 167 11.82 -4.74 -18.27
CA ARG A 167 11.64 -6.15 -18.62
C ARG A 167 12.66 -6.60 -19.67
N MET A 168 12.86 -5.82 -20.72
CA MET A 168 13.81 -6.15 -21.80
C MET A 168 15.24 -6.23 -21.26
N ASN A 169 15.66 -5.27 -20.44
CA ASN A 169 16.99 -5.26 -19.81
C ASN A 169 17.22 -6.43 -18.83
N LYS A 170 16.14 -7.03 -18.31
CA LYS A 170 16.18 -8.20 -17.43
C LYS A 170 15.96 -9.53 -18.16
N GLY A 171 15.83 -9.51 -19.49
CA GLY A 171 15.53 -10.72 -20.27
C GLY A 171 14.14 -11.31 -19.96
N MET A 172 13.21 -10.49 -19.47
CA MET A 172 11.84 -10.90 -19.18
C MET A 172 10.97 -10.81 -20.44
N PRO A 173 9.91 -11.64 -20.55
CA PRO A 173 8.98 -11.55 -21.66
C PRO A 173 8.32 -10.18 -21.79
N PHE A 174 7.95 -9.79 -23.01
CA PHE A 174 7.21 -8.55 -23.26
C PHE A 174 5.83 -8.58 -22.59
N LEU A 175 5.08 -9.67 -22.83
CA LEU A 175 3.81 -9.95 -22.18
C LEU A 175 4.04 -10.16 -20.69
N PHE A 176 3.32 -9.38 -19.89
CA PHE A 176 3.46 -9.41 -18.45
C PHE A 176 2.13 -9.15 -17.78
N ASN A 177 1.68 -10.13 -17.01
CA ASN A 177 0.39 -10.11 -16.34
C ASN A 177 0.57 -9.68 -14.88
N ILE A 178 -0.32 -8.81 -14.43
CA ILE A 178 -0.39 -8.31 -13.06
C ILE A 178 -1.80 -8.47 -12.51
N GLY A 179 -1.91 -8.60 -11.19
CA GLY A 179 -3.17 -8.49 -10.47
C GLY A 179 -3.52 -7.03 -10.19
N VAL A 180 -4.76 -6.79 -9.77
CA VAL A 180 -5.28 -5.46 -9.42
C VAL A 180 -6.05 -5.56 -8.11
N GLY A 181 -5.69 -4.75 -7.12
CA GLY A 181 -6.37 -4.68 -5.83
C GLY A 181 -7.52 -3.69 -5.86
N ILE A 182 -8.67 -4.09 -5.34
CA ILE A 182 -9.91 -3.32 -5.22
C ILE A 182 -10.33 -3.20 -3.74
N PRO A 183 -9.54 -2.52 -2.87
CA PRO A 183 -9.97 -2.23 -1.51
C PRO A 183 -11.05 -1.14 -1.50
N LYS A 184 -12.00 -1.23 -0.56
CA LYS A 184 -12.84 -0.09 -0.18
C LYS A 184 -11.95 1.08 0.24
N MET A 185 -12.24 2.27 -0.29
CA MET A 185 -11.60 3.49 0.17
C MET A 185 -11.97 3.77 1.63
N VAL A 186 -10.96 4.14 2.39
CA VAL A 186 -11.14 4.72 3.73
C VAL A 186 -11.57 6.17 3.53
N ASN A 187 -12.69 6.56 4.16
CA ASN A 187 -13.17 7.94 4.14
C ASN A 187 -12.36 8.76 5.15
N SER A 188 -11.06 8.92 4.86
CA SER A 188 -10.11 9.42 5.83
C SER A 188 -10.36 10.88 6.18
N ARG A 189 -10.74 11.16 7.43
CA ARG A 189 -10.68 12.53 7.96
C ARG A 189 -9.24 12.96 8.23
N VAL A 190 -8.38 12.00 8.54
CA VAL A 190 -6.93 12.14 8.73
C VAL A 190 -6.26 10.90 8.18
N SER A 191 -5.09 11.06 7.61
CA SER A 191 -4.26 9.96 7.15
C SER A 191 -2.80 10.31 7.31
N GLY A 192 -1.94 9.31 7.21
CA GLY A 192 -0.54 9.51 7.51
C GLY A 192 0.32 8.28 7.33
N ILE A 193 1.54 8.43 7.83
CA ILE A 193 2.59 7.41 7.80
C ILE A 193 3.07 7.17 9.24
N ILE A 194 3.24 5.90 9.59
CA ILE A 194 3.88 5.46 10.83
C ILE A 194 5.24 4.90 10.44
N PHE A 195 6.29 5.44 11.06
CA PHE A 195 7.60 4.81 11.09
C PHE A 195 7.79 4.17 12.45
N THR A 196 8.02 2.85 12.50
CA THR A 196 8.28 2.15 13.76
C THR A 196 9.71 2.38 14.28
N ILE A 197 10.42 3.35 13.73
CA ILE A 197 11.75 3.81 14.13
C ILE A 197 11.76 5.33 13.97
N ASN A 198 12.58 6.06 14.72
CA ASN A 198 12.75 7.48 14.47
C ASN A 198 13.49 7.69 13.11
N PRO A 199 12.84 8.28 12.08
CA PRO A 199 13.44 8.39 10.75
C PRO A 199 14.61 9.40 10.70
N ILE A 200 14.72 10.30 11.67
CA ILE A 200 15.76 11.35 11.70
C ILE A 200 17.11 10.79 12.18
N ASN A 201 17.09 9.95 13.22
CA ASN A 201 18.30 9.50 13.91
C ASN A 201 18.43 7.98 14.05
N GLY A 202 17.42 7.20 13.62
CA GLY A 202 17.43 5.75 13.70
C GLY A 202 17.21 5.19 15.11
N ASP A 203 16.65 5.95 16.06
CA ASP A 203 16.33 5.44 17.41
C ASP A 203 15.19 4.40 17.34
N PRO A 204 15.45 3.11 17.60
CA PRO A 204 14.43 2.06 17.52
C PRO A 204 13.52 2.02 18.75
N SER A 205 13.77 2.83 19.78
CA SER A 205 12.88 2.95 20.95
C SER A 205 11.68 3.86 20.70
N LYS A 206 11.58 4.46 19.50
CA LYS A 206 10.58 5.47 19.16
C LYS A 206 9.75 5.07 17.96
N ILE A 207 8.52 5.58 17.94
CA ILE A 207 7.63 5.55 16.78
C ILE A 207 7.42 7.00 16.34
N SER A 208 7.53 7.28 15.04
CA SER A 208 7.19 8.57 14.46
C SER A 208 5.89 8.44 13.68
N VAL A 209 4.93 9.32 13.92
CA VAL A 209 3.67 9.39 13.19
C VAL A 209 3.59 10.74 12.49
N ASP A 210 3.54 10.72 11.17
CA ASP A 210 3.29 11.91 10.35
C ASP A 210 1.86 11.86 9.84
N ALA A 211 1.03 12.85 10.18
CA ALA A 211 -0.38 12.85 9.82
C ALA A 211 -0.92 14.22 9.37
N SER A 212 -1.82 14.20 8.38
CA SER A 212 -2.52 15.39 7.89
C SER A 212 -3.99 15.09 7.61
N TYR A 213 -4.79 16.14 7.39
CA TYR A 213 -6.21 15.99 7.09
C TYR A 213 -6.45 15.40 5.70
N GLY A 214 -7.57 14.68 5.57
CA GLY A 214 -8.00 14.08 4.31
C GLY A 214 -7.29 12.76 3.99
N LEU A 215 -7.27 12.43 2.70
CA LEU A 215 -6.71 11.20 2.13
C LEU A 215 -5.18 11.22 2.10
N GLY A 216 -4.57 10.02 2.18
CA GLY A 216 -3.11 9.84 2.35
C GLY A 216 -2.27 10.37 1.20
N GLU A 217 -2.87 10.56 0.04
CA GLU A 217 -2.22 11.08 -1.15
C GLU A 217 -1.47 12.40 -0.89
N ALA A 218 -2.05 13.31 -0.09
CA ALA A 218 -1.40 14.59 0.21
C ALA A 218 -0.07 14.42 0.96
N VAL A 219 0.01 13.43 1.86
CA VAL A 219 1.19 13.14 2.68
C VAL A 219 2.22 12.39 1.85
N VAL A 220 1.81 11.33 1.16
CA VAL A 220 2.70 10.46 0.37
C VAL A 220 3.34 11.22 -0.80
N SER A 221 2.59 12.12 -1.45
CA SER A 221 3.09 12.94 -2.56
C SER A 221 3.81 14.22 -2.12
N GLY A 222 4.00 14.43 -0.81
CA GLY A 222 4.72 15.59 -0.26
C GLY A 222 4.03 16.93 -0.53
N LEU A 223 2.72 16.93 -0.80
CA LEU A 223 1.93 18.13 -1.09
C LEU A 223 1.66 18.97 0.16
N VAL A 224 1.82 18.37 1.34
CA VAL A 224 1.52 19.00 2.63
C VAL A 224 2.64 18.76 3.64
N THR A 225 2.86 19.72 4.54
CA THR A 225 3.64 19.49 5.76
C THR A 225 2.72 18.96 6.85
N PRO A 226 2.84 17.67 7.23
CA PRO A 226 1.97 17.04 8.22
C PRO A 226 2.34 17.47 9.65
N ASP A 227 1.46 17.13 10.60
CA ASP A 227 1.85 17.08 12.02
C ASP A 227 2.75 15.87 12.25
N THR A 228 3.79 16.02 13.05
CA THR A 228 4.69 14.93 13.45
C THR A 228 4.56 14.67 14.95
N TYR A 229 4.28 13.43 15.31
CA TYR A 229 4.19 12.96 16.70
C TYR A 229 5.29 11.92 16.94
N LEU A 230 6.17 12.21 17.89
CA LEU A 230 7.18 11.26 18.35
C LEU A 230 6.67 10.57 19.62
N VAL A 231 6.57 9.25 19.57
CA VAL A 231 5.95 8.42 20.61
C VAL A 231 6.98 7.47 21.19
N ASP A 232 6.95 7.28 22.51
CA ASP A 232 7.75 6.25 23.17
C ASP A 232 7.16 4.85 22.92
N LYS A 233 7.96 3.91 22.44
CA LYS A 233 7.48 2.58 22.04
C LYS A 233 7.10 1.67 23.23
N VAL A 234 7.53 2.01 24.44
CA VAL A 234 7.21 1.25 25.66
C VAL A 234 5.95 1.78 26.31
N THR A 235 5.86 3.09 26.55
CA THR A 235 4.70 3.68 27.25
C THR A 235 3.57 4.08 26.31
N PHE A 236 3.87 4.24 25.03
CA PHE A 236 3.00 4.87 24.02
C PHE A 236 2.63 6.32 24.32
N ASP A 237 3.42 6.99 25.17
CA ASP A 237 3.25 8.41 25.46
C ASP A 237 3.86 9.27 24.35
N VAL A 238 3.19 10.38 24.06
CA VAL A 238 3.70 11.37 23.11
C VAL A 238 4.82 12.18 23.78
N ILE A 239 6.03 12.04 23.26
CA ILE A 239 7.22 12.75 23.74
C ILE A 239 7.29 14.16 23.14
N LYS A 240 6.93 14.27 21.86
CA LYS A 240 7.04 15.53 21.12
C LYS A 240 5.96 15.60 20.04
N THR A 241 5.35 16.77 19.93
CA THR A 241 4.45 17.12 18.84
C THR A 241 5.01 18.31 18.08
N VAL A 242 5.03 18.22 16.75
CA VAL A 242 5.35 19.33 15.85
C VAL A 242 4.13 19.55 14.96
N ILE A 243 3.57 20.76 15.02
CA ILE A 243 2.39 21.11 14.21
C ILE A 243 2.85 21.56 12.82
N GLY A 244 2.39 20.84 11.80
CA GLY A 244 2.62 21.17 10.39
C GLY A 244 1.65 22.23 9.87
N SER A 245 1.96 22.78 8.70
CA SER A 245 1.13 23.81 8.05
C SER A 245 -0.26 23.29 7.68
N LYS A 246 -0.37 22.00 7.30
CA LYS A 246 -1.62 21.33 6.90
C LYS A 246 -2.46 22.17 5.93
N ALA A 247 -1.82 22.90 5.01
CA ALA A 247 -2.48 23.95 4.23
C ALA A 247 -3.54 23.40 3.26
N THR A 248 -3.29 22.22 2.70
CA THR A 248 -4.16 21.52 1.75
C THR A 248 -4.46 20.10 2.24
N GLN A 249 -5.56 19.54 1.77
CA GLN A 249 -5.99 18.15 1.98
C GLN A 249 -6.54 17.56 0.67
N CYS A 250 -6.35 16.26 0.47
CA CYS A 250 -7.00 15.53 -0.61
C CYS A 250 -8.34 14.98 -0.13
N VAL A 251 -9.41 15.18 -0.90
CA VAL A 251 -10.76 14.69 -0.62
C VAL A 251 -11.37 14.06 -1.87
N TYR A 252 -12.46 13.31 -1.73
CA TYR A 252 -13.21 12.81 -2.88
C TYR A 252 -13.71 13.96 -3.75
N ARG A 253 -13.67 13.74 -5.07
CA ARG A 253 -14.36 14.61 -6.01
C ARG A 253 -15.87 14.43 -5.84
N ASP A 254 -16.60 15.54 -5.77
CA ASP A 254 -18.06 15.50 -5.73
C ASP A 254 -18.60 14.90 -7.04
N ASN A 255 -19.49 13.90 -6.93
CA ASN A 255 -20.20 13.26 -8.06
C ASN A 255 -19.29 12.72 -9.17
N GLY A 256 -18.10 12.20 -8.84
CA GLY A 256 -17.24 11.58 -9.85
C GLY A 256 -16.17 10.69 -9.25
N SER A 257 -15.59 9.86 -10.10
CA SER A 257 -14.34 9.18 -9.79
C SER A 257 -13.19 10.18 -9.81
N ASP A 258 -12.18 9.99 -8.95
CA ASP A 258 -11.01 10.85 -8.71
C ASP A 258 -11.07 11.65 -7.38
N ILE A 259 -9.94 12.20 -6.98
CA ILE A 259 -9.78 13.03 -5.79
C ILE A 259 -9.43 14.46 -6.19
N VAL A 260 -9.67 15.41 -5.29
CA VAL A 260 -9.34 16.82 -5.50
C VAL A 260 -8.65 17.38 -4.27
N GLN A 261 -7.77 18.37 -4.50
CA GLN A 261 -7.18 19.14 -3.42
C GLN A 261 -8.15 20.23 -2.96
N ARG A 262 -8.22 20.45 -1.65
CA ARG A 262 -8.94 21.56 -1.05
C ARG A 262 -8.14 22.18 0.08
N ASP A 263 -8.29 23.49 0.24
CA ASP A 263 -7.70 24.20 1.36
C ASP A 263 -8.32 23.74 2.69
N VAL A 264 -7.47 23.60 3.69
CA VAL A 264 -7.88 23.44 5.09
C VAL A 264 -8.08 24.83 5.69
N SER A 265 -9.11 25.05 6.51
CA SER A 265 -9.31 26.34 7.17
C SER A 265 -8.18 26.68 8.15
N ASP A 266 -7.86 27.96 8.32
CA ASP A 266 -6.76 28.40 9.19
C ASP A 266 -6.89 27.96 10.65
N ASP A 267 -8.11 27.87 11.17
CA ASP A 267 -8.35 27.38 12.53
C ASP A 267 -7.99 25.90 12.67
N ARG A 268 -8.31 25.08 11.66
CA ARG A 268 -7.97 23.65 11.66
C ARG A 268 -6.48 23.41 11.49
N ARG A 269 -5.76 24.28 10.77
CA ARG A 269 -4.31 24.16 10.55
C ARG A 269 -3.52 24.25 11.85
N LYS A 270 -4.00 25.03 12.82
CA LYS A 270 -3.28 25.34 14.07
C LYS A 270 -3.47 24.29 15.17
N VAL A 271 -4.40 23.34 14.99
CA VAL A 271 -4.67 22.28 15.97
C VAL A 271 -4.06 20.95 15.52
N PRO A 272 -3.68 20.06 16.45
CA PRO A 272 -3.31 18.69 16.13
C PRO A 272 -4.43 17.99 15.36
N CYS A 273 -4.09 17.33 14.25
CA CYS A 273 -5.07 16.60 13.45
C CYS A 273 -5.56 15.31 14.13
N LEU A 274 -4.79 14.75 15.06
CA LEU A 274 -5.10 13.54 15.82
C LEU A 274 -5.31 13.85 17.31
N SER A 275 -6.21 13.10 17.95
CA SER A 275 -6.34 13.10 19.40
C SER A 275 -5.23 12.27 20.07
N ALA A 276 -4.99 12.48 21.36
CA ALA A 276 -4.00 11.72 22.13
C ALA A 276 -4.28 10.20 22.12
N ASP A 277 -5.55 9.80 22.25
CA ASP A 277 -5.96 8.39 22.23
C ASP A 277 -5.73 7.76 20.85
N GLU A 278 -5.94 8.52 19.78
CA GLU A 278 -5.66 8.04 18.42
C GLU A 278 -4.17 7.88 18.16
N ILE A 279 -3.34 8.83 18.60
CA ILE A 279 -1.88 8.70 18.47
C ILE A 279 -1.39 7.45 19.20
N LYS A 280 -1.91 7.21 20.40
CA LYS A 280 -1.59 6.03 21.20
C LYS A 280 -1.98 4.73 20.49
N GLU A 281 -3.19 4.67 19.94
CA GLU A 281 -3.68 3.47 19.24
C GLU A 281 -2.94 3.23 17.92
N ILE A 282 -2.66 4.30 17.15
CA ILE A 282 -1.83 4.26 15.95
C ILE A 282 -0.44 3.69 16.28
N ALA A 283 0.20 4.18 17.35
CA ALA A 283 1.49 3.68 17.80
C ALA A 283 1.43 2.21 18.25
N ARG A 284 0.34 1.80 18.93
CA ARG A 284 0.10 0.40 19.32
C ARG A 284 -0.01 -0.51 18.09
N ILE A 285 -0.76 -0.10 17.08
CA ILE A 285 -0.91 -0.85 15.82
C ILE A 285 0.44 -0.91 15.08
N GLY A 286 1.19 0.19 15.02
CA GLY A 286 2.53 0.21 14.42
C GLY A 286 3.48 -0.79 15.08
N LYS A 287 3.49 -0.84 16.42
CA LYS A 287 4.28 -1.82 17.17
C LYS A 287 3.83 -3.25 16.91
N LEU A 288 2.52 -3.52 16.86
CA LEU A 288 1.98 -4.85 16.54
C LEU A 288 2.48 -5.34 15.17
N ILE A 289 2.52 -4.44 14.18
CA ILE A 289 3.01 -4.74 12.83
C ILE A 289 4.52 -5.04 12.85
N GLU A 290 5.31 -4.19 13.53
CA GLU A 290 6.75 -4.43 13.72
C GLU A 290 7.03 -5.77 14.42
N ASP A 291 6.31 -6.09 15.50
CA ASP A 291 6.46 -7.35 16.23
C ASP A 291 6.10 -8.55 15.34
N TYR A 292 5.07 -8.44 14.50
CA TYR A 292 4.65 -9.50 13.57
C TYR A 292 5.70 -9.79 12.50
N TYR A 293 6.27 -8.75 11.89
CA TYR A 293 7.25 -8.90 10.80
C TYR A 293 8.71 -8.94 11.27
N GLY A 294 8.99 -8.63 12.54
CA GLY A 294 10.30 -8.75 13.18
C GLY A 294 11.34 -7.70 12.76
N GLN A 295 10.93 -6.58 12.16
CA GLN A 295 11.82 -5.48 11.76
C GLN A 295 11.06 -4.16 11.71
N ALA A 296 11.77 -3.04 11.54
CA ALA A 296 11.14 -1.72 11.43
C ALA A 296 10.36 -1.57 10.11
N TYR A 297 9.21 -0.89 10.18
CA TYR A 297 8.29 -0.69 9.06
C TYR A 297 7.91 0.78 8.85
N ASP A 298 7.58 1.06 7.59
CA ASP A 298 6.86 2.22 7.07
C ASP A 298 5.42 1.78 6.76
N ILE A 299 4.44 2.43 7.39
CA ILE A 299 3.04 2.01 7.42
C ILE A 299 2.13 3.18 7.06
N GLU A 300 1.38 3.05 5.98
CA GLU A 300 0.34 4.02 5.62
C GLU A 300 -0.97 3.70 6.35
N PHE A 301 -1.61 4.71 6.94
CA PHE A 301 -2.89 4.56 7.64
C PHE A 301 -3.88 5.66 7.29
N GLY A 302 -5.16 5.38 7.53
CA GLY A 302 -6.26 6.34 7.52
C GLY A 302 -7.11 6.21 8.78
N VAL A 303 -7.56 7.35 9.29
CA VAL A 303 -8.60 7.44 10.31
C VAL A 303 -9.92 7.69 9.60
N ASP A 304 -10.73 6.66 9.49
CA ASP A 304 -12.02 6.67 8.81
C ASP A 304 -13.02 7.56 9.56
N ALA A 305 -13.76 8.39 8.82
CA ALA A 305 -14.81 9.24 9.36
C ALA A 305 -16.11 8.48 9.64
N ASP A 306 -16.32 7.33 9.00
CA ASP A 306 -17.57 6.57 9.02
C ASP A 306 -17.64 5.57 10.18
N PHE A 307 -16.49 5.27 10.81
CA PHE A 307 -16.41 4.31 11.92
C PHE A 307 -16.05 5.00 13.25
N PRO A 308 -16.48 4.42 14.39
CA PRO A 308 -16.06 4.91 15.69
C PRO A 308 -14.66 4.41 16.07
N PHE A 309 -13.93 5.23 16.81
CA PHE A 309 -12.68 4.83 17.48
C PHE A 309 -12.92 3.65 18.45
N PRO A 310 -12.00 2.67 18.54
CA PRO A 310 -10.71 2.57 17.83
C PRO A 310 -10.78 1.88 16.46
N ARG A 311 -11.95 1.38 16.04
CA ARG A 311 -12.11 0.59 14.81
C ARG A 311 -11.94 1.40 13.52
N ASN A 312 -11.85 2.72 13.64
CA ASN A 312 -11.69 3.62 12.52
C ASN A 312 -10.24 3.83 12.07
N ILE A 313 -9.25 3.27 12.78
CA ILE A 313 -7.86 3.30 12.31
C ILE A 313 -7.63 2.11 11.39
N ILE A 314 -7.44 2.39 10.11
CA ILE A 314 -7.29 1.40 9.05
C ILE A 314 -5.89 1.52 8.44
N ILE A 315 -5.22 0.38 8.30
CA ILE A 315 -3.93 0.25 7.64
C ILE A 315 -4.14 0.07 6.14
N LEU A 316 -3.48 0.93 5.36
CA LEU A 316 -3.61 1.00 3.91
C LEU A 316 -2.49 0.24 3.20
N GLN A 317 -1.29 0.23 3.81
CA GLN A 317 -0.10 -0.40 3.27
C GLN A 317 0.97 -0.57 4.36
N VAL A 318 1.78 -1.61 4.25
CA VAL A 318 2.99 -1.80 5.07
C VAL A 318 4.17 -2.12 4.16
N ARG A 319 5.34 -1.56 4.44
CA ARG A 319 6.60 -1.85 3.75
C ARG A 319 7.74 -1.86 4.77
N PRO A 320 8.74 -2.75 4.65
CA PRO A 320 9.93 -2.65 5.47
C PRO A 320 10.57 -1.27 5.35
N GLU A 321 10.96 -0.68 6.47
CA GLU A 321 11.78 0.54 6.49
C GLU A 321 13.10 0.21 5.78
N SER A 322 13.69 1.14 5.02
CA SER A 322 14.79 0.81 4.10
C SER A 322 16.08 1.61 4.28
N VAL A 323 16.05 2.69 5.07
CA VAL A 323 17.17 3.61 5.30
C VAL A 323 17.99 3.16 6.52
N TRP A 324 17.32 2.89 7.64
CA TRP A 324 17.97 2.54 8.91
C TRP A 324 18.03 1.04 9.13
N SER A 325 17.07 0.26 8.60
CA SER A 325 17.08 -1.20 8.65
C SER A 325 18.33 -1.85 8.03
N LYS A 326 18.99 -1.14 7.10
CA LYS A 326 20.22 -1.59 6.42
C LYS A 326 21.51 -1.17 7.12
N LYS A 327 21.45 -0.26 8.09
CA LYS A 327 22.62 0.08 8.91
C LYS A 327 22.68 -0.95 10.03
N GLU A 328 23.69 -1.83 10.00
CA GLU A 328 24.01 -2.64 11.17
C GLU A 328 24.13 -1.72 12.38
N VAL A 329 23.25 -1.90 13.36
CA VAL A 329 23.37 -1.20 14.63
C VAL A 329 24.58 -1.81 15.33
N GLU A 330 25.75 -1.20 15.19
CA GLU A 330 26.87 -1.48 16.08
C GLU A 330 26.38 -1.23 17.51
N ALA A 331 26.21 -2.32 18.26
CA ALA A 331 25.80 -2.26 19.65
C ALA A 331 26.83 -1.41 20.41
N LYS A 332 26.45 -0.19 20.79
CA LYS A 332 27.29 0.72 21.60
C LYS A 332 27.47 0.24 23.05
N VAL A 333 27.05 -0.98 23.36
CA VAL A 333 27.28 -1.65 24.64
C VAL A 333 27.72 -3.06 24.34
N ALA A 334 28.96 -3.39 24.73
CA ALA A 334 29.45 -4.77 24.71
C ALA A 334 28.45 -5.67 25.44
N LYS A 335 28.14 -6.85 24.88
CA LYS A 335 27.30 -7.88 25.52
C LYS A 335 27.66 -7.97 27.00
N ALA A 336 26.69 -7.70 27.87
CA ALA A 336 26.90 -7.77 29.31
C ALA A 336 27.45 -9.15 29.67
N LYS A 337 28.60 -9.17 30.36
CA LYS A 337 29.06 -10.35 31.08
C LYS A 337 27.99 -10.81 32.05
N ASP A 338 27.89 -12.12 32.21
CA ASP A 338 26.97 -12.83 33.10
C ASP A 338 26.76 -12.05 34.41
N PRO A 339 25.52 -11.74 34.83
CA PRO A 339 25.22 -11.05 36.08
C PRO A 339 25.96 -11.66 37.29
N MET A 340 26.22 -12.97 37.27
CA MET A 340 27.01 -13.67 38.29
C MET A 340 28.49 -13.24 38.33
N GLU A 341 29.13 -12.99 37.19
CA GLU A 341 30.53 -12.51 37.14
C GLU A 341 30.65 -11.11 37.76
N ARG A 342 29.64 -10.25 37.58
CA ARG A 342 29.64 -8.89 38.12
C ARG A 342 29.52 -8.88 39.64
N ILE A 343 28.69 -9.77 40.20
CA ILE A 343 28.49 -9.91 41.65
C ILE A 343 29.75 -10.50 42.30
N LEU A 344 30.36 -11.53 41.69
CA LEU A 344 31.62 -12.11 42.20
C LEU A 344 32.78 -11.11 42.19
N GLY A 345 32.88 -10.30 41.13
CA GLY A 345 33.94 -9.29 41.00
C GLY A 345 33.87 -8.20 42.07
N GLN A 346 32.67 -7.79 42.48
CA GLN A 346 32.47 -6.78 43.54
C GLN A 346 32.70 -7.34 44.95
N LEU A 347 32.48 -8.63 45.18
CA LEU A 347 32.77 -9.29 46.47
C LEU A 347 34.28 -9.54 46.69
N LEU A 348 35.04 -9.75 45.62
CA LEU A 348 36.49 -10.01 45.68
C LEU A 348 37.34 -8.75 45.76
N THR A 349 36.81 -7.60 45.33
CA THR A 349 37.51 -6.32 45.37
C THR A 349 37.03 -5.52 46.59
N GLY A 350 37.63 -5.83 47.75
CA GLY A 350 37.33 -5.13 49.01
C GLY A 350 37.37 -3.61 48.85
N VAL A 351 36.27 -2.96 49.24
CA VAL A 351 36.08 -1.51 49.13
C VAL A 351 37.00 -0.82 50.15
N LYS A 352 38.03 -0.10 49.67
CA LYS A 352 38.72 0.90 50.51
C LYS A 352 37.82 2.13 50.59
N LEU A 353 37.27 2.36 51.78
CA LEU A 353 36.62 3.62 52.14
C LEU A 353 37.66 4.75 52.16
N ARG A 354 37.36 5.85 51.46
CA ARG A 354 37.90 7.18 51.72
C ARG A 354 36.76 8.14 51.97
#